data_AF-G3P3Y4-F1
#
_entry.id   AF-G3P3Y4-F1
#
_cell.length_a   1.000
_cell.length_b   1.000
_cell.length_c   1.000
_cell.angle_alpha   90.00
_cell.angle_beta   90.00
_cell.angle_gamma   90.00
#
_symmetry.space_group_name_H-M   'P 1'
#
loop_
_entity.id
_entity.type
_entity.pdbx_description
1 polymer ?
#
loop_
_entity_poly.entity_id
_entity_poly.type
_entity_poly.pdbx_seq_one_letter_code
_entity_poly.pdbx_strand_id
1 'polypeptide(L)'
;CISQEELKVTYLVYSVLEEDEIRNRDLELKLKLEKTLAFKEEIRREVKRHEEELEFFQESYESTVAEDKVLDKDFRKEFFNVQSHLVDSLYKLFRSRPRVQKMRTQTDSSSVLFKEQRLCGSQAPDALSKMLKAMEDLDAPENIPVGVSPQIWERFCLVRRVKVESEQKVKVKALTLAEMHAFLQKRRAEDSAAQQEIKILLDELESLHRDKNRYLKDIMVQVLLKQGQVEVSTTGLTADYTDSVLSNRSEVENLNRTIRTLGEQKIATMVECKDFRKGIIKLQWEHRMKGMQIEHLNTKARDIQMLRLSEEQQDYLNKTGRDSRVSKQVSILEKTLAFQEKAHLKSVKQRMKKIEQLNRQAAEKAKENATVKQQLPDMQVTVAERTHIYEAIASQDNQAAKTEERYQEILLRSNLEACARAQAEELASLWAEVERLRMKNFPSLDQL
;
A
#
# COMPACT_ATOMS: atom_id res chain seq x y z
N CYS A 1 50.72 -4.89 30.91
CA CYS A 1 49.95 -5.15 32.16
C CYS A 1 50.27 -4.21 33.32
N ILE A 2 51.14 -3.20 33.17
CA ILE A 2 51.51 -2.29 34.28
C ILE A 2 50.49 -1.14 34.46
N SER A 3 49.81 -0.71 33.39
CA SER A 3 48.92 0.48 33.43
C SER A 3 47.50 0.25 33.97
N GLN A 4 47.07 -1.00 34.25
CA GLN A 4 45.70 -1.25 34.73
C GLN A 4 45.52 -0.88 36.19
N GLU A 5 46.45 -1.33 37.04
CA GLU A 5 46.41 -1.00 38.47
C GLU A 5 46.73 0.47 38.71
N GLU A 6 47.65 1.06 37.93
CA GLU A 6 47.92 2.50 37.95
C GLU A 6 46.68 3.34 37.57
N LEU A 7 45.91 2.89 36.58
CA LEU A 7 44.68 3.56 36.18
C LEU A 7 43.61 3.46 37.29
N LYS A 8 43.43 2.29 37.91
CA LYS A 8 42.52 2.13 39.05
C LYS A 8 42.92 3.02 40.21
N VAL A 9 44.21 3.06 40.56
CA VAL A 9 44.74 3.92 41.63
C VAL A 9 44.47 5.39 41.31
N THR A 10 44.71 5.82 40.07
CA THR A 10 44.47 7.20 39.63
C THR A 10 43.00 7.59 39.75
N TYR A 11 42.08 6.71 39.32
CA TYR A 11 40.64 6.96 39.45
C TYR A 11 40.17 6.93 40.91
N LEU A 12 40.70 6.04 41.74
CA LEU A 12 40.39 6.02 43.16
C LEU A 12 40.85 7.30 43.85
N VAL A 13 42.05 7.79 43.54
CA VAL A 13 42.54 9.08 44.04
C VAL A 13 41.64 10.21 43.60
N TYR A 14 41.28 10.27 42.31
CA TYR A 14 40.32 11.26 41.80
C TYR A 14 38.98 11.17 42.55
N SER A 15 38.50 9.94 42.81
CA SER A 15 37.23 9.74 43.48
C SER A 15 37.22 10.21 44.93
N VAL A 16 38.31 9.97 45.67
CA VAL A 16 38.50 10.48 47.03
C VAL A 16 38.56 12.01 47.04
N LEU A 17 39.25 12.62 46.08
CA LEU A 17 39.33 14.09 45.97
C LEU A 17 37.96 14.72 45.73
N GLU A 18 37.15 14.16 44.84
CA GLU A 18 35.77 14.61 44.59
C GLU A 18 34.88 14.43 45.82
N GLU A 19 35.00 13.31 46.55
CA GLU A 19 34.25 13.10 47.79
C GLU A 19 34.62 14.15 48.85
N ASP A 20 35.92 14.46 48.99
CA ASP A 20 36.40 15.48 49.91
C ASP A 20 35.94 16.89 49.49
N GLU A 21 35.89 17.20 48.20
CA GLU A 21 35.34 18.46 47.70
C GLU A 21 33.86 18.61 48.05
N ILE A 22 33.04 17.58 47.76
CA ILE A 22 31.62 17.55 48.12
C ILE A 22 31.44 17.70 49.64
N ARG A 23 32.28 17.02 50.44
CA ARG A 23 32.24 17.09 51.91
C ARG A 23 32.59 18.49 52.42
N ASN A 24 33.63 19.11 51.87
CA ASN A 24 34.02 20.48 52.22
C ASN A 24 32.91 21.46 51.88
N ARG A 25 32.30 21.31 50.71
CA ARG A 25 31.18 22.16 50.28
C ARG A 25 29.95 22.01 51.19
N ASP A 26 29.64 20.78 51.62
CA ASP A 26 28.55 20.50 52.55
C ASP A 26 28.78 21.19 53.91
N LEU A 27 30.01 21.14 54.43
CA LEU A 27 30.39 21.82 55.67
C LEU A 27 30.31 23.35 55.54
N GLU A 28 30.78 23.91 54.42
CA GLU A 28 30.69 25.36 54.15
C GLU A 28 29.23 25.84 54.13
N LEU A 29 28.35 25.13 53.41
CA LEU A 29 26.94 25.48 53.32
C LEU A 29 26.25 25.36 54.68
N LYS A 30 26.54 24.31 55.45
CA LYS A 30 26.00 24.15 56.82
C LYS A 30 26.45 25.27 57.75
N LEU A 31 27.74 25.63 57.72
CA LEU A 31 28.26 26.73 58.52
C LEU A 31 27.62 28.07 58.12
N LYS A 32 27.44 28.31 56.82
CA LYS A 32 26.77 29.51 56.32
C LYS A 32 25.31 29.56 56.78
N LEU A 33 24.59 28.44 56.67
CA LEU A 33 23.21 28.31 57.12
C LEU A 33 23.07 28.59 58.62
N GLU A 34 23.94 28.02 59.45
CA GLU A 34 23.95 28.27 60.90
C GLU A 34 24.17 29.75 61.23
N LYS A 35 25.12 30.41 60.56
CA LYS A 35 25.37 31.86 60.71
C LYS A 35 24.17 32.69 60.29
N THR A 36 23.53 32.38 59.17
CA THR A 36 22.35 33.11 58.69
C THR A 36 21.14 32.89 59.60
N LEU A 37 20.96 31.69 60.14
CA LEU A 37 19.92 31.40 61.15
C LEU A 37 20.12 32.21 62.43
N ALA A 38 21.35 32.26 62.95
CA ALA A 38 21.67 33.05 64.14
C ALA A 38 21.44 34.55 63.89
N PHE A 39 21.87 35.05 62.72
CA PHE A 39 21.65 36.44 62.32
C PHE A 39 20.17 36.79 62.19
N LYS A 40 19.36 35.91 61.59
CA LYS A 40 17.92 36.10 61.48
C LYS A 40 17.25 36.17 62.85
N GLU A 41 17.61 35.29 63.78
CA GLU A 41 17.03 35.32 65.14
C GLU A 41 17.42 36.59 65.93
N GLU A 42 18.58 37.20 65.66
CA GLU A 42 18.91 38.53 66.20
C GLU A 42 18.05 39.62 65.56
N ILE A 43 17.94 39.68 64.22
CA ILE A 43 17.09 40.69 63.55
C ILE A 43 15.64 40.55 64.00
N ARG A 44 15.11 39.33 64.09
CA ARG A 44 13.74 39.09 64.55
C ARG A 44 13.51 39.63 65.96
N ARG A 45 14.47 39.49 66.86
CA ARG A 45 14.43 40.09 68.21
C ARG A 45 14.49 41.62 68.13
N GLU A 46 15.33 42.19 67.28
CA GLU A 46 15.39 43.64 67.05
C GLU A 46 14.06 44.20 66.50
N VAL A 47 13.48 43.55 65.48
CA VAL A 47 12.20 43.93 64.88
C VAL A 47 11.12 43.98 65.95
N LYS A 48 11.01 42.93 66.77
CA LYS A 48 10.02 42.88 67.85
C LYS A 48 10.20 44.02 68.86
N ARG A 49 11.45 44.29 69.29
CA ARG A 49 11.74 45.41 70.20
C ARG A 49 11.31 46.75 69.61
N HIS A 50 11.63 46.99 68.34
CA HIS A 50 11.27 48.25 67.68
C HIS A 50 9.77 48.36 67.37
N GLU A 51 9.05 47.25 67.21
CA GLU A 51 7.58 47.25 67.14
C GLU A 51 6.96 47.73 68.46
N GLU A 52 7.42 47.19 69.59
CA GLU A 52 6.98 47.59 70.92
C GLU A 52 7.32 49.07 71.22
N GLU A 53 8.54 49.52 70.87
CA GLU A 53 8.95 50.93 71.00
C GLU A 53 8.09 51.88 70.15
N LEU A 54 7.74 51.46 68.93
CA LEU A 54 6.91 52.25 68.02
C LEU A 54 5.48 52.36 68.55
N GLU A 55 4.90 51.28 69.06
CA GLU A 55 3.57 51.28 69.67
C GLU A 55 3.51 52.28 70.84
N PHE A 56 4.47 52.22 71.76
CA PHE A 56 4.56 53.17 72.88
C PHE A 56 4.72 54.63 72.40
N PHE A 57 5.55 54.87 71.38
CA PHE A 57 5.73 56.22 70.84
C PHE A 57 4.47 56.71 70.10
N GLN A 58 3.74 55.82 69.44
CA GLN A 58 2.48 56.12 68.78
C GLN A 58 1.41 56.55 69.80
N GLU A 59 1.25 55.82 70.90
CA GLU A 59 0.35 56.22 72.00
C GLU A 59 0.73 57.61 72.55
N SER A 60 2.02 57.86 72.75
CA SER A 60 2.53 59.16 73.20
C SER A 60 2.25 60.29 72.20
N TYR A 61 2.32 60.00 70.90
CA TYR A 61 1.97 60.95 69.85
C TYR A 61 0.46 61.24 69.83
N GLU A 62 -0.37 60.20 69.90
CA GLU A 62 -1.83 60.32 69.93
C GLU A 62 -2.30 61.12 71.15
N SER A 63 -1.70 60.92 72.33
CA SER A 63 -1.94 61.74 73.52
C SER A 63 -1.62 63.22 73.27
N THR A 64 -0.47 63.54 72.67
CA THR A 64 -0.10 64.92 72.36
C THR A 64 -1.02 65.54 71.30
N VAL A 65 -1.47 64.76 70.32
CA VAL A 65 -2.49 65.21 69.35
C VAL A 65 -3.84 65.46 70.02
N ALA A 66 -4.22 64.65 71.00
CA ALA A 66 -5.44 64.84 71.77
C ALA A 66 -5.37 66.11 72.64
N GLU A 67 -4.27 66.30 73.37
CA GLU A 67 -3.96 67.53 74.13
C GLU A 67 -4.06 68.78 73.23
N ASP A 68 -3.43 68.72 72.05
CA ASP A 68 -3.45 69.81 71.07
C ASP A 68 -4.88 70.15 70.58
N LYS A 69 -5.70 69.12 70.34
CA LYS A 69 -7.11 69.29 69.97
C LYS A 69 -7.95 69.89 71.11
N VAL A 70 -7.63 69.58 72.36
CA VAL A 70 -8.28 70.17 73.53
C VAL A 70 -8.00 71.67 73.60
N LEU A 71 -6.76 72.10 73.37
CA LEU A 71 -6.41 73.53 73.32
C LEU A 71 -7.21 74.31 72.26
N ASP A 72 -7.49 73.71 71.08
CA ASP A 72 -8.34 74.35 70.06
C ASP A 72 -9.82 74.42 70.48
N LYS A 73 -10.33 73.39 71.16
CA LYS A 73 -11.72 73.34 71.67
C LYS A 73 -11.95 74.31 72.82
N ASP A 74 -11.00 74.40 73.73
CA ASP A 74 -11.11 75.21 74.95
C ASP A 74 -10.83 76.70 74.70
N PHE A 75 -10.27 77.07 73.54
CA PHE A 75 -10.07 78.47 73.15
C PHE A 75 -11.33 79.33 73.37
N ARG A 76 -12.51 78.87 72.94
CA ARG A 76 -13.75 79.64 73.10
C ARG A 76 -14.19 79.76 74.57
N LYS A 77 -13.84 78.79 75.41
CA LYS A 77 -14.12 78.81 76.85
C LYS A 77 -13.24 79.83 77.57
N GLU A 78 -11.98 79.99 77.16
CA GLU A 78 -11.03 80.98 77.73
C GLU A 78 -11.44 82.45 77.50
N PHE A 79 -12.33 82.72 76.54
CA PHE A 79 -12.79 84.07 76.18
C PHE A 79 -14.30 84.29 76.35
N PHE A 80 -14.96 83.53 77.23
CA PHE A 80 -16.41 83.63 77.48
C PHE A 80 -16.89 85.04 77.90
N ASN A 81 -16.03 85.83 78.55
CA ASN A 81 -16.30 87.20 78.99
C ASN A 81 -16.17 88.27 77.88
N VAL A 82 -15.86 87.88 76.65
CA VAL A 82 -15.61 88.78 75.51
C VAL A 82 -16.79 88.71 74.53
N GLN A 83 -17.13 89.84 73.88
CA GLN A 83 -18.22 89.88 72.90
C GLN A 83 -17.98 88.88 71.74
N SER A 84 -19.02 88.14 71.34
CA SER A 84 -18.91 87.00 70.41
C SER A 84 -18.18 87.34 69.09
N HIS A 85 -18.44 88.51 68.50
CA HIS A 85 -17.80 88.90 67.24
C HIS A 85 -16.29 89.19 67.39
N LEU A 86 -15.85 89.65 68.56
CA LEU A 86 -14.44 89.82 68.89
C LEU A 86 -13.77 88.46 69.13
N VAL A 87 -14.46 87.51 69.77
CA VAL A 87 -13.97 86.13 69.95
C VAL A 87 -13.74 85.43 68.60
N ASP A 88 -14.65 85.60 67.63
CA ASP A 88 -14.48 85.02 66.28
C ASP A 88 -13.31 85.67 65.52
N SER A 89 -13.09 86.97 65.72
CA SER A 89 -11.95 87.70 65.14
C SER A 89 -10.62 87.22 65.74
N LEU A 90 -10.56 87.05 67.08
CA LEU A 90 -9.41 86.48 67.77
C LEU A 90 -9.17 85.02 67.36
N TYR A 91 -10.21 84.21 67.15
CA TYR A 91 -10.06 82.82 66.71
C TYR A 91 -9.43 82.69 65.31
N LYS A 92 -9.73 83.62 64.40
CA LYS A 92 -9.06 83.68 63.08
C LYS A 92 -7.56 83.95 63.23
N LEU A 93 -7.18 84.84 64.15
CA LEU A 93 -5.78 85.12 64.48
C LEU A 93 -5.12 83.92 65.19
N PHE A 94 -5.85 83.25 66.08
CA PHE A 94 -5.41 82.05 66.79
C PHE A 94 -5.07 80.90 65.83
N ARG A 95 -5.79 80.76 64.71
CA ARG A 95 -5.49 79.77 63.66
C ARG A 95 -4.46 80.25 62.63
N SER A 96 -4.14 81.53 62.61
CA SER A 96 -3.16 82.09 61.69
C SER A 96 -1.73 81.76 62.13
N ARG A 97 -0.93 81.20 61.22
CA ARG A 97 0.48 80.85 61.42
C ARG A 97 1.39 81.68 60.50
N PRO A 98 2.61 82.02 60.92
CA PRO A 98 3.58 82.71 60.09
C PRO A 98 4.01 81.75 58.97
N ARG A 99 4.04 82.25 57.75
CA ARG A 99 4.64 81.52 56.64
C ARG A 99 6.15 81.62 56.77
N VAL A 100 6.76 80.72 57.53
CA VAL A 100 8.22 80.57 57.53
C VAL A 100 8.61 80.12 56.11
N GLN A 101 9.20 81.03 55.32
CA GLN A 101 9.59 80.75 53.94
C GLN A 101 10.54 79.54 53.92
N LYS A 102 10.17 78.50 53.16
CA LYS A 102 11.10 77.42 52.82
C LYS A 102 12.21 78.03 51.96
N MET A 103 13.43 78.15 52.51
CA MET A 103 14.58 78.36 51.66
C MET A 103 14.71 77.18 50.70
N ARG A 104 14.63 77.49 49.42
CA ARG A 104 14.83 76.61 48.27
C ARG A 104 16.27 76.10 48.31
N THR A 105 16.49 74.85 48.74
CA THR A 105 17.76 74.15 48.50
C THR A 105 17.90 73.98 46.99
N GLN A 106 18.83 74.75 46.41
CA GLN A 106 19.35 74.47 45.08
C GLN A 106 20.12 73.16 45.16
N THR A 107 19.75 72.26 44.26
CA THR A 107 20.44 71.03 43.93
C THR A 107 21.84 71.37 43.44
N ASP A 108 22.88 70.85 44.11
CA ASP A 108 24.13 70.53 43.43
C ASP A 108 24.52 69.09 43.76
N SER A 109 24.52 68.29 42.70
CA SER A 109 25.05 66.93 42.66
C SER A 109 26.54 66.97 42.92
N SER A 110 27.02 66.22 43.91
CA SER A 110 28.12 65.25 43.72
C SER A 110 28.61 64.65 45.05
N SER A 111 29.05 63.39 44.94
CA SER A 111 29.83 62.58 45.88
C SER A 111 29.06 61.75 46.91
N VAL A 112 28.96 60.49 46.53
CA VAL A 112 28.74 59.30 47.34
C VAL A 112 29.84 59.19 48.39
N LEU A 113 29.49 59.23 49.68
CA LEU A 113 30.18 58.44 50.69
C LEU A 113 29.27 58.19 51.89
N PHE A 114 29.01 56.90 52.13
CA PHE A 114 28.41 56.37 53.33
C PHE A 114 29.07 56.95 54.59
N LYS A 115 28.33 57.81 55.28
CA LYS A 115 28.50 58.00 56.72
C LYS A 115 27.11 58.07 57.31
N GLU A 116 26.87 57.21 58.28
CA GLU A 116 25.69 57.18 59.15
C GLU A 116 25.49 58.55 59.78
N GLN A 117 24.81 59.41 59.04
CA GLN A 117 24.54 60.77 59.44
C GLN A 117 23.25 60.71 60.27
N ARG A 118 23.43 60.47 61.57
CA ARG A 118 22.42 60.77 62.60
C ARG A 118 22.04 62.26 62.47
N LEU A 119 21.08 62.58 61.61
CA LEU A 119 20.51 63.92 61.41
C LEU A 119 19.21 64.09 62.19
N CYS A 120 19.18 63.69 63.45
CA CYS A 120 18.00 63.91 64.30
C CYS A 120 18.30 64.79 65.53
N GLY A 121 19.45 65.48 65.56
CA GLY A 121 19.88 66.25 66.74
C GLY A 121 19.76 67.77 66.66
N SER A 122 20.00 68.40 65.49
CA SER A 122 20.45 69.81 65.50
C SER A 122 19.51 70.85 64.88
N GLN A 123 18.48 70.47 64.11
CA GLN A 123 17.60 71.47 63.44
C GLN A 123 16.26 71.73 64.13
N ALA A 124 15.79 70.82 64.99
CA ALA A 124 14.51 70.98 65.71
C ALA A 124 14.44 72.21 66.64
N PRO A 125 15.47 72.54 67.47
CA PRO A 125 15.40 73.71 68.35
C PRO A 125 15.45 75.04 67.58
N ASP A 126 16.17 75.07 66.46
CA ASP A 126 16.30 76.25 65.60
C ASP A 126 14.98 76.58 64.88
N ALA A 127 14.19 75.56 64.51
CA ALA A 127 12.88 75.75 63.86
C ALA A 127 11.80 76.28 64.82
N LEU A 128 11.72 75.76 66.06
CA LEU A 128 10.78 76.26 67.07
C LEU A 128 11.13 77.70 67.50
N SER A 129 12.42 77.98 67.72
CA SER A 129 12.90 79.32 68.07
C SER A 129 12.55 80.36 67.00
N LYS A 130 12.78 80.03 65.72
CA LYS A 130 12.37 80.88 64.58
C LYS A 130 10.86 81.08 64.50
N MET A 131 10.06 80.04 64.81
CA MET A 131 8.60 80.12 64.81
C MET A 131 8.08 81.02 65.94
N LEU A 132 8.64 80.90 67.15
CA LEU A 132 8.27 81.73 68.30
C LEU A 132 8.66 83.20 68.08
N LYS A 133 9.83 83.46 67.49
CA LYS A 133 10.23 84.82 67.11
C LYS A 133 9.28 85.45 66.09
N ALA A 134 8.84 84.68 65.09
CA ALA A 134 7.83 85.15 64.14
C ALA A 134 6.42 85.28 64.75
N MET A 135 6.14 84.62 65.89
CA MET A 135 4.93 84.85 66.69
C MET A 135 5.00 86.17 67.44
N GLU A 136 6.14 86.52 68.01
CA GLU A 136 6.33 87.79 68.72
C GLU A 136 6.02 89.00 67.83
N ASP A 137 6.44 88.95 66.55
CA ASP A 137 6.12 89.98 65.56
C ASP A 137 4.61 90.08 65.25
N LEU A 138 3.87 88.96 65.27
CA LEU A 138 2.41 88.94 65.05
C LEU A 138 1.61 89.31 66.30
N ASP A 139 2.19 89.13 67.48
CA ASP A 139 1.59 89.43 68.78
C ASP A 139 1.90 90.88 69.25
N ALA A 140 2.65 91.64 68.45
CA ALA A 140 3.02 93.03 68.68
C ALA A 140 1.79 93.95 68.90
N PRO A 141 1.89 94.98 69.75
CA PRO A 141 0.75 95.83 70.15
C PRO A 141 0.11 96.60 68.99
N GLU A 142 0.79 96.73 67.85
CA GLU A 142 0.27 97.33 66.61
C GLU A 142 -0.83 96.47 65.96
N ASN A 143 -0.89 95.17 66.27
CA ASN A 143 -1.83 94.21 65.66
C ASN A 143 -3.12 94.00 66.48
N ILE A 144 -3.35 94.79 67.53
CA ILE A 144 -4.52 94.65 68.41
C ILE A 144 -5.81 95.00 67.63
N PRO A 145 -6.81 94.10 67.55
CA PRO A 145 -8.07 94.40 66.91
C PRO A 145 -8.85 95.51 67.62
N VAL A 146 -9.51 96.37 66.84
CA VAL A 146 -10.34 97.48 67.36
C VAL A 146 -11.42 96.92 68.30
N GLY A 147 -11.43 97.36 69.56
CA GLY A 147 -12.39 96.94 70.58
C GLY A 147 -11.88 95.89 71.58
N VAL A 148 -10.63 95.41 71.44
CA VAL A 148 -9.99 94.48 72.39
C VAL A 148 -9.13 95.26 73.39
N SER A 149 -9.34 95.06 74.69
CA SER A 149 -8.49 95.67 75.72
C SER A 149 -7.08 95.02 75.73
N PRO A 150 -6.02 95.76 76.08
CA PRO A 150 -4.65 95.22 76.18
C PRO A 150 -4.53 93.96 77.05
N GLN A 151 -5.29 93.89 78.15
CA GLN A 151 -5.31 92.73 79.07
C GLN A 151 -5.86 91.45 78.42
N ILE A 152 -6.88 91.57 77.56
CA ILE A 152 -7.45 90.45 76.80
C ILE A 152 -6.47 90.02 75.70
N TRP A 153 -5.76 90.97 75.09
CA TRP A 153 -4.74 90.69 74.07
C TRP A 153 -3.55 89.93 74.64
N GLU A 154 -3.01 90.34 75.78
CA GLU A 154 -1.92 89.61 76.45
C GLU A 154 -2.31 88.16 76.77
N ARG A 155 -3.53 87.94 77.28
CA ARG A 155 -4.07 86.59 77.52
C ARG A 155 -4.20 85.79 76.22
N PHE A 156 -4.63 86.43 75.13
CA PHE A 156 -4.70 85.83 73.80
C PHE A 156 -3.33 85.39 73.30
N CYS A 157 -2.31 86.25 73.38
CA CYS A 157 -0.95 85.92 72.96
C CYS A 157 -0.35 84.76 73.76
N LEU A 158 -0.69 84.64 75.05
CA LEU A 158 -0.30 83.48 75.87
C LEU A 158 -0.94 82.17 75.38
N VAL A 159 -2.27 82.16 75.20
CA VAL A 159 -3.00 80.97 74.71
C VAL A 159 -2.53 80.58 73.30
N ARG A 160 -2.26 81.56 72.43
CA ARG A 160 -1.71 81.35 71.08
C ARG A 160 -0.30 80.73 71.12
N ARG A 161 0.58 81.20 71.99
CA ARG A 161 1.93 80.63 72.15
C ARG A 161 1.90 79.18 72.61
N VAL A 162 1.11 78.86 73.63
CA VAL A 162 0.91 77.47 74.11
C VAL A 162 0.41 76.57 72.98
N LYS A 163 -0.52 77.06 72.15
CA LYS A 163 -1.01 76.31 70.98
C LYS A 163 0.09 76.07 69.95
N VAL A 164 0.89 77.07 69.61
CA VAL A 164 1.98 76.94 68.63
C VAL A 164 3.07 75.98 69.10
N GLU A 165 3.42 76.01 70.38
CA GLU A 165 4.36 75.05 70.98
C GLU A 165 3.82 73.62 70.92
N SER A 166 2.54 73.43 71.25
CA SER A 166 1.85 72.14 71.14
C SER A 166 1.82 71.60 69.71
N GLU A 167 1.46 72.43 68.72
CA GLU A 167 1.46 72.04 67.31
C GLU A 167 2.87 71.67 66.80
N GLN A 168 3.90 72.41 67.22
CA GLN A 168 5.27 72.08 66.88
C GLN A 168 5.72 70.77 67.55
N LYS A 169 5.29 70.50 68.80
CA LYS A 169 5.53 69.23 69.49
C LYS A 169 4.86 68.06 68.75
N VAL A 170 3.61 68.22 68.31
CA VAL A 170 2.92 67.24 67.43
C VAL A 170 3.71 67.01 66.15
N LYS A 171 4.16 68.08 65.49
CA LYS A 171 4.92 67.99 64.23
C LYS A 171 6.25 67.26 64.40
N VAL A 172 7.01 67.55 65.46
CA VAL A 172 8.29 66.87 65.75
C VAL A 172 8.05 65.39 66.03
N LYS A 173 7.07 65.05 66.89
CA LYS A 173 6.71 63.65 67.16
C LYS A 173 6.25 62.92 65.89
N ALA A 174 5.48 63.57 65.02
CA ALA A 174 5.06 62.97 63.74
C ALA A 174 6.26 62.66 62.82
N LEU A 175 7.26 63.53 62.77
CA LEU A 175 8.49 63.28 62.00
C LEU A 175 9.29 62.12 62.61
N THR A 176 9.47 62.09 63.92
CA THR A 176 10.15 60.99 64.61
C THR A 176 9.41 59.65 64.40
N LEU A 177 8.08 59.64 64.45
CA LEU A 177 7.29 58.45 64.10
C LEU A 177 7.55 57.96 62.68
N ALA A 178 7.59 58.88 61.72
CA ALA A 178 7.87 58.53 60.33
C ALA A 178 9.27 57.91 60.16
N GLU A 179 10.27 58.42 60.89
CA GLU A 179 11.63 57.85 60.92
C GLU A 179 11.66 56.46 61.57
N MET A 180 10.97 56.29 62.71
CA MET A 180 10.84 54.99 63.38
C MET A 180 10.17 53.95 62.48
N HIS A 181 9.09 54.32 61.78
CA HIS A 181 8.43 53.46 60.80
C HIS A 181 9.37 53.06 59.65
N ALA A 182 10.11 54.02 59.08
CA ALA A 182 11.05 53.75 58.00
C ALA A 182 12.18 52.82 58.45
N PHE A 183 12.70 53.02 59.65
CA PHE A 183 13.71 52.15 60.25
C PHE A 183 13.18 50.73 60.48
N LEU A 184 11.99 50.60 61.05
CA LEU A 184 11.36 49.29 61.27
C LEU A 184 11.09 48.56 59.95
N GLN A 185 10.63 49.27 58.91
CA GLN A 185 10.43 48.71 57.59
C GLN A 185 11.73 48.16 57.00
N LYS A 186 12.86 48.88 57.17
CA LYS A 186 14.18 48.40 56.76
C LYS A 186 14.56 47.11 57.50
N ARG A 187 14.36 47.04 58.82
CA ARG A 187 14.65 45.83 59.60
C ARG A 187 13.78 44.63 59.22
N ARG A 188 12.49 44.86 58.94
CA ARG A 188 11.60 43.81 58.41
C ARG A 188 12.05 43.31 57.03
N ALA A 189 12.54 44.20 56.17
CA ALA A 189 13.10 43.80 54.88
C ALA A 189 14.37 42.95 55.05
N GLU A 190 15.24 43.28 56.01
CA GLU A 190 16.42 42.48 56.35
C GLU A 190 16.05 41.09 56.91
N ASP A 191 15.04 40.98 57.78
CA ASP A 191 14.51 39.68 58.27
C ASP A 191 13.98 38.82 57.11
N SER A 192 13.20 39.43 56.22
CA SER A 192 12.68 38.75 55.02
C SER A 192 13.80 38.32 54.08
N ALA A 193 14.86 39.13 53.91
CA ALA A 193 16.01 38.79 53.09
C ALA A 193 16.80 37.62 53.70
N ALA A 194 17.05 37.63 55.01
CA ALA A 194 17.70 36.53 55.71
C ALA A 194 16.87 35.23 55.62
N GLN A 195 15.54 35.32 55.70
CA GLN A 195 14.63 34.18 55.49
C GLN A 195 14.73 33.61 54.07
N GLN A 196 14.83 34.47 53.05
CA GLN A 196 15.02 34.04 51.67
C GLN A 196 16.39 33.38 51.48
N GLU A 197 17.46 33.94 52.06
CA GLU A 197 18.80 33.34 52.00
C GLU A 197 18.84 31.96 52.68
N ILE A 198 18.19 31.79 53.83
CA ILE A 198 18.05 30.47 54.49
C ILE A 198 17.40 29.45 53.55
N LYS A 199 16.34 29.85 52.84
CA LYS A 199 15.67 28.96 51.87
C LYS A 199 16.62 28.57 50.73
N ILE A 200 17.33 29.54 50.16
CA ILE A 200 18.31 29.29 49.09
C ILE A 200 19.39 28.32 49.58
N LEU A 201 19.93 28.52 50.78
CA LEU A 201 20.96 27.64 51.34
C LEU A 201 20.45 26.22 51.59
N LEU A 202 19.19 26.05 52.01
CA LEU A 202 18.57 24.74 52.16
C LEU A 202 18.40 24.04 50.81
N ASP A 203 17.92 24.76 49.79
CA ASP A 203 17.75 24.24 48.43
C ASP A 203 19.11 23.82 47.81
N GLU A 204 20.17 24.63 48.03
CA GLU A 204 21.54 24.32 47.64
C GLU A 204 22.08 23.06 48.35
N LEU A 205 21.84 22.94 49.67
CA LEU A 205 22.24 21.77 50.45
C LEU A 205 21.52 20.50 49.98
N GLU A 206 20.23 20.58 49.69
CA GLU A 206 19.48 19.46 49.10
C GLU A 206 20.00 19.08 47.71
N SER A 207 20.37 20.06 46.89
CA SER A 207 21.00 19.78 45.59
C SER A 207 22.33 19.07 45.75
N LEU A 208 23.19 19.54 46.65
CA LEU A 208 24.46 18.91 46.94
C LEU A 208 24.27 17.48 47.47
N HIS A 209 23.26 17.24 48.31
CA HIS A 209 22.91 15.88 48.75
C HIS A 209 22.46 14.99 47.59
N ARG A 210 21.69 15.50 46.63
CA ARG A 210 21.32 14.76 45.42
C ARG A 210 22.55 14.44 44.56
N ASP A 211 23.44 15.41 44.39
CA ASP A 211 24.68 15.24 43.63
C ASP A 211 25.61 14.22 44.29
N LYS A 212 25.79 14.31 45.61
CA LYS A 212 26.50 13.31 46.42
C LYS A 212 25.89 11.92 46.26
N ASN A 213 24.56 11.80 46.34
CA ASN A 213 23.89 10.51 46.17
C ASN A 213 24.01 9.95 44.76
N ARG A 214 23.99 10.80 43.73
CA ARG A 214 24.24 10.41 42.35
C ARG A 214 25.67 9.88 42.22
N TYR A 215 26.63 10.63 42.73
CA TYR A 215 28.04 10.26 42.72
C TYR A 215 28.31 8.93 43.43
N LEU A 216 27.76 8.72 44.63
CA LEU A 216 27.92 7.47 45.38
C LEU A 216 27.27 6.25 44.70
N LYS A 217 26.28 6.48 43.83
CA LYS A 217 25.62 5.42 43.04
C LYS A 217 26.30 5.18 41.70
N ASP A 218 26.99 6.19 41.18
CA ASP A 218 27.72 6.15 39.92
C ASP A 218 29.12 5.56 40.14
N ILE A 219 29.14 4.25 40.37
CA ILE A 219 30.36 3.52 40.67
C ILE A 219 31.09 3.22 39.36
N MET A 220 32.34 3.65 39.27
CA MET A 220 33.20 3.27 38.15
C MET A 220 33.53 1.77 38.23
N VAL A 221 33.18 1.05 37.15
CA VAL A 221 33.50 -0.37 36.99
C VAL A 221 34.42 -0.54 35.80
N GLN A 222 35.61 -1.06 36.03
CA GLN A 222 36.52 -1.42 34.96
C GLN A 222 36.13 -2.79 34.40
N VAL A 223 35.69 -2.81 33.13
CA VAL A 223 35.34 -4.04 32.42
C VAL A 223 36.39 -4.33 31.35
N LEU A 224 36.92 -5.55 31.34
CA LEU A 224 37.81 -6.01 30.29
C LEU A 224 36.99 -6.70 29.20
N LEU A 225 36.89 -6.06 28.03
CA LEU A 225 36.20 -6.59 26.86
C LEU A 225 37.21 -7.15 25.85
N LYS A 226 36.83 -8.22 25.16
CA LYS A 226 37.64 -8.79 24.08
C LYS A 226 37.42 -8.02 22.77
N GLN A 227 38.45 -7.97 21.91
CA GLN A 227 38.32 -7.43 20.56
C GLN A 227 37.20 -8.16 19.80
N GLY A 228 36.25 -7.43 19.24
CA GLY A 228 35.03 -7.96 18.63
C GLY A 228 33.76 -7.90 19.50
N GLN A 229 33.88 -7.57 20.79
CA GLN A 229 32.74 -7.19 21.64
C GLN A 229 32.50 -5.67 21.69
N VAL A 230 33.37 -4.93 21.01
CA VAL A 230 33.38 -3.47 20.93
C VAL A 230 33.12 -3.11 19.47
N GLU A 231 32.03 -2.39 19.22
CA GLU A 231 31.62 -1.97 17.87
C GLU A 231 32.18 -0.59 17.47
N VAL A 232 32.99 0.02 18.33
CA VAL A 232 33.61 1.32 18.07
C VAL A 232 34.70 1.19 17.01
N SER A 233 34.60 2.00 15.95
CA SER A 233 35.63 2.07 14.90
C SER A 233 36.92 2.68 15.47
N THR A 234 37.97 1.88 15.60
CA THR A 234 39.29 2.35 16.05
C THR A 234 40.06 2.94 14.88
N THR A 235 39.69 4.14 14.43
CA THR A 235 40.39 4.85 13.33
C THR A 235 41.64 5.61 13.78
N GLY A 236 41.84 5.79 15.09
CA GLY A 236 43.01 6.45 15.70
C GLY A 236 43.93 5.53 16.50
N LEU A 237 45.04 6.09 17.02
CA LEU A 237 45.99 5.41 17.92
C LEU A 237 45.36 5.03 19.28
N THR A 238 44.36 5.80 19.71
CA THR A 238 43.49 5.53 20.85
C THR A 238 42.04 5.46 20.38
N ALA A 239 41.31 4.47 20.87
CA ALA A 239 39.88 4.34 20.63
C ALA A 239 39.13 5.33 21.54
N ASP A 240 38.26 6.15 20.95
CA ASP A 240 37.40 7.06 21.70
C ASP A 240 36.11 6.33 22.11
N TYR A 241 35.88 6.24 23.42
CA TYR A 241 34.74 5.54 24.01
C TYR A 241 33.71 6.51 24.62
N THR A 242 33.86 7.82 24.41
CA THR A 242 33.04 8.85 25.06
C THR A 242 31.54 8.67 24.77
N ASP A 243 31.19 8.29 23.54
CA ASP A 243 29.80 8.06 23.11
C ASP A 243 29.41 6.57 23.10
N SER A 244 30.18 5.71 23.77
CA SER A 244 29.90 4.27 23.81
C SER A 244 28.98 3.88 24.96
N VAL A 245 28.09 2.92 24.73
CA VAL A 245 27.13 2.40 25.72
C VAL A 245 27.32 0.90 25.89
N LEU A 246 27.32 0.44 27.14
CA LEU A 246 27.30 -0.99 27.46
C LEU A 246 25.86 -1.51 27.35
N SER A 247 25.55 -2.28 26.31
CA SER A 247 24.25 -2.96 26.15
C SER A 247 24.36 -4.45 26.46
N ASN A 248 23.28 -5.02 27.00
CA ASN A 248 23.21 -6.45 27.23
C ASN A 248 23.08 -7.19 25.89
N ARG A 249 23.96 -8.16 25.65
CA ARG A 249 23.93 -9.03 24.47
C ARG A 249 22.55 -9.63 24.19
N SER A 250 21.75 -9.94 25.21
CA SER A 250 20.40 -10.48 25.03
C SER A 250 19.49 -9.55 24.23
N GLU A 251 19.62 -8.23 24.38
CA GLU A 251 18.82 -7.25 23.65
C GLU A 251 19.12 -7.31 22.16
N VAL A 252 20.41 -7.31 21.81
CA VAL A 252 20.89 -7.44 20.43
C VAL A 252 20.47 -8.78 19.82
N GLU A 253 20.61 -9.88 20.57
CA GLU A 253 20.18 -11.20 20.10
C GLU A 253 18.66 -11.30 19.92
N ASN A 254 17.87 -10.73 20.82
CA ASN A 254 16.41 -10.71 20.71
C ASN A 254 15.96 -9.89 19.49
N LEU A 255 16.60 -8.75 19.24
CA LEU A 255 16.34 -7.94 18.05
C LEU A 255 16.70 -8.71 16.78
N ASN A 256 17.87 -9.36 16.75
CA ASN A 256 18.29 -10.20 15.62
C ASN A 256 17.34 -11.37 15.36
N ARG A 257 16.80 -12.02 16.40
CA ARG A 257 15.76 -13.05 16.24
C ARG A 257 14.50 -12.47 15.61
N THR A 258 14.05 -11.31 16.11
CA THR A 258 12.88 -10.60 15.56
C THR A 258 13.06 -10.26 14.08
N ILE A 259 14.24 -9.73 13.72
CA ILE A 259 14.58 -9.41 12.33
C ILE A 259 14.51 -10.66 11.44
N ARG A 260 15.05 -11.80 11.92
CA ARG A 260 14.98 -13.07 11.17
C ARG A 260 13.54 -13.54 10.99
N THR A 261 12.73 -13.54 12.04
CA THR A 261 11.31 -13.93 11.95
C THR A 261 10.53 -13.05 10.98
N LEU A 262 10.74 -11.73 11.00
CA LEU A 262 10.13 -10.82 10.02
C LEU A 262 10.61 -11.09 8.59
N GLY A 263 11.91 -11.42 8.43
CA GLY A 263 12.47 -11.84 7.15
C GLY A 263 11.82 -13.12 6.61
N GLU A 264 11.64 -14.13 7.46
CA GLU A 264 10.97 -15.39 7.12
C GLU A 264 9.50 -15.16 6.73
N GLN A 265 8.77 -14.34 7.48
CA GLN A 265 7.39 -13.96 7.15
C GLN A 265 7.32 -13.26 5.79
N LYS A 266 8.21 -12.30 5.53
CA LYS A 266 8.28 -11.62 4.23
C LYS A 266 8.51 -12.60 3.08
N ILE A 267 9.42 -13.56 3.27
CA ILE A 267 9.71 -14.60 2.26
C ILE A 267 8.48 -15.48 2.05
N ALA A 268 7.79 -15.90 3.11
CA ALA A 268 6.56 -16.70 3.03
C ALA A 268 5.49 -15.97 2.20
N THR A 269 5.21 -14.70 2.51
CA THR A 269 4.27 -13.86 1.75
C THR A 269 4.69 -13.72 0.29
N MET A 270 5.99 -13.58 0.01
CA MET A 270 6.50 -13.51 -1.37
C MET A 270 6.28 -14.82 -2.13
N VAL A 271 6.44 -15.97 -1.46
CA VAL A 271 6.19 -17.29 -2.06
C VAL A 271 4.70 -17.47 -2.35
N GLU A 272 3.81 -17.12 -1.42
CA GLU A 272 2.36 -17.14 -1.62
C GLU A 272 1.95 -16.25 -2.80
N CYS A 273 2.46 -15.02 -2.87
CA CYS A 273 2.21 -14.12 -4.01
C CYS A 273 2.65 -14.72 -5.35
N LYS A 274 3.82 -15.36 -5.36
CA LYS A 274 4.37 -16.03 -6.55
C LYS A 274 3.48 -17.19 -6.99
N ASP A 275 3.05 -18.04 -6.06
CA ASP A 275 2.23 -19.21 -6.39
C ASP A 275 0.78 -18.83 -6.75
N PHE A 276 0.24 -17.76 -6.15
CA PHE A 276 -1.02 -17.16 -6.57
C PHE A 276 -0.96 -16.67 -8.03
N ARG A 277 0.11 -15.96 -8.41
CA ARG A 277 0.33 -15.54 -9.81
C ARG A 277 0.43 -16.71 -10.77
N LYS A 278 1.13 -17.80 -10.39
CA LYS A 278 1.16 -19.03 -11.19
C LYS A 278 -0.23 -19.62 -11.37
N GLY A 279 -1.03 -19.64 -10.31
CA GLY A 279 -2.43 -20.09 -10.34
C GLY A 279 -3.27 -19.28 -11.34
N ILE A 280 -3.16 -17.95 -11.33
CA ILE A 280 -3.84 -17.07 -12.30
C ILE A 280 -3.43 -17.41 -13.73
N ILE A 281 -2.14 -17.55 -14.01
CA ILE A 281 -1.64 -17.87 -15.36
C ILE A 281 -2.20 -19.21 -15.84
N LYS A 282 -2.23 -20.23 -14.98
CA LYS A 282 -2.80 -21.54 -15.30
C LYS A 282 -4.29 -21.44 -15.62
N LEU A 283 -5.06 -20.74 -14.78
CA LEU A 283 -6.50 -20.54 -15.00
C LEU A 283 -6.80 -19.77 -16.29
N GLN A 284 -6.00 -18.75 -16.62
CA GLN A 284 -6.13 -18.01 -17.87
C GLN A 284 -5.87 -18.92 -19.09
N TRP A 285 -4.86 -19.79 -19.01
CA TRP A 285 -4.59 -20.77 -20.06
C TRP A 285 -5.75 -21.77 -20.20
N GLU A 286 -6.27 -22.31 -19.10
CA GLU A 286 -7.42 -23.22 -19.11
C GLU A 286 -8.66 -22.55 -19.71
N HIS A 287 -8.95 -21.31 -19.32
CA HIS A 287 -10.04 -20.52 -19.89
C HIS A 287 -9.89 -20.34 -21.40
N ARG A 288 -8.68 -19.99 -21.87
CA ARG A 288 -8.41 -19.83 -23.31
C ARG A 288 -8.59 -21.15 -24.07
N MET A 289 -8.09 -22.25 -23.51
CA MET A 289 -8.24 -23.57 -24.10
C MET A 289 -9.72 -23.97 -24.21
N LYS A 290 -10.50 -23.75 -23.14
CA LYS A 290 -11.95 -23.99 -23.16
C LYS A 290 -12.68 -23.09 -24.17
N GLY A 291 -12.29 -21.82 -24.28
CA GLY A 291 -12.79 -20.92 -25.33
C GLY A 291 -12.57 -21.47 -26.74
N MET A 292 -11.35 -21.95 -27.05
CA MET A 292 -11.06 -22.58 -28.34
C MET A 292 -11.86 -23.87 -28.56
N GLN A 293 -12.09 -24.67 -27.52
CA GLN A 293 -12.96 -25.86 -27.62
C GLN A 293 -14.41 -25.49 -27.96
N ILE A 294 -14.93 -24.43 -27.34
CA ILE A 294 -16.28 -23.91 -27.63
C ILE A 294 -16.35 -23.43 -29.09
N GLU A 295 -15.37 -22.65 -29.55
CA GLU A 295 -15.31 -22.19 -30.95
C GLU A 295 -15.25 -23.36 -31.95
N HIS A 296 -14.44 -24.39 -31.66
CA HIS A 296 -14.36 -25.59 -32.48
C HIS A 296 -15.69 -26.34 -32.55
N LEU A 297 -16.35 -26.53 -31.41
CA LEU A 297 -17.66 -27.17 -31.34
C LEU A 297 -18.73 -26.36 -32.09
N ASN A 298 -18.73 -25.03 -31.95
CA ASN A 298 -19.62 -24.14 -32.70
C ASN A 298 -19.34 -24.19 -34.21
N THR A 299 -18.08 -24.36 -34.62
CA THR A 299 -17.71 -24.53 -36.04
C THR A 299 -18.21 -25.86 -36.56
N LYS A 300 -17.97 -26.97 -35.85
CA LYS A 300 -18.53 -28.29 -36.19
C LYS A 300 -20.05 -28.27 -36.27
N ALA A 301 -20.73 -27.59 -35.35
CA ALA A 301 -22.19 -27.46 -35.38
C ALA A 301 -22.65 -26.73 -36.65
N ARG A 302 -21.99 -25.62 -37.02
CA ARG A 302 -22.25 -24.91 -38.29
C ARG A 302 -21.98 -25.79 -39.50
N ASP A 303 -20.87 -26.53 -39.52
CA ASP A 303 -20.51 -27.42 -40.62
C ASP A 303 -21.57 -28.52 -40.82
N ILE A 304 -22.07 -29.10 -39.72
CA ILE A 304 -23.16 -30.09 -39.76
C ILE A 304 -24.45 -29.44 -40.28
N GLN A 305 -24.80 -28.23 -39.83
CA GLN A 305 -25.97 -27.51 -40.32
C GLN A 305 -25.88 -27.15 -41.82
N MET A 306 -24.68 -26.84 -42.30
CA MET A 306 -24.41 -26.47 -43.70
C MET A 306 -24.17 -27.69 -44.60
N LEU A 307 -24.06 -28.90 -44.03
CA LEU A 307 -23.85 -30.12 -44.77
C LEU A 307 -25.07 -30.40 -45.66
N ARG A 308 -24.90 -30.25 -46.97
CA ARG A 308 -25.87 -30.70 -47.96
C ARG A 308 -25.61 -32.17 -48.23
N LEU A 309 -26.62 -33.01 -47.98
CA LEU A 309 -26.57 -34.43 -48.30
C LEU A 309 -26.60 -34.60 -49.83
N SER A 310 -25.79 -35.52 -50.34
CA SER A 310 -25.87 -35.93 -51.75
C SER A 310 -27.20 -36.64 -52.01
N GLU A 311 -27.71 -36.55 -53.24
CA GLU A 311 -28.98 -37.16 -53.65
C GLU A 311 -29.00 -38.67 -53.36
N GLU A 312 -27.89 -39.37 -53.61
CA GLU A 312 -27.75 -40.80 -53.29
C GLU A 312 -27.84 -41.12 -51.79
N GLN A 313 -27.33 -40.22 -50.94
CA GLN A 313 -27.36 -40.38 -49.47
C GLN A 313 -28.75 -40.05 -48.92
N GLN A 314 -29.43 -39.07 -49.51
CA GLN A 314 -30.81 -38.73 -49.19
C GLN A 314 -31.76 -39.87 -49.58
N ASP A 315 -31.55 -40.50 -50.74
CA ASP A 315 -32.26 -41.71 -51.18
C ASP A 315 -31.99 -42.92 -50.28
N TYR A 316 -30.76 -43.08 -49.78
CA TYR A 316 -30.41 -44.17 -48.85
C TYR A 316 -31.06 -43.99 -47.47
N LEU A 317 -31.17 -42.74 -46.98
CA LEU A 317 -31.86 -42.43 -45.73
C LEU A 317 -33.39 -42.56 -45.89
N ASN A 318 -33.93 -42.22 -47.07
CA ASN A 318 -35.34 -42.40 -47.44
C ASN A 318 -35.66 -43.84 -47.90
N LYS A 319 -35.27 -44.85 -47.10
CA LYS A 319 -35.37 -46.30 -47.43
C LYS A 319 -36.74 -46.75 -47.96
N THR A 320 -37.83 -46.08 -47.59
CA THR A 320 -39.19 -46.37 -48.08
C THR A 320 -39.32 -46.25 -49.61
N GLY A 321 -38.53 -45.38 -50.25
CA GLY A 321 -38.54 -45.20 -51.71
C GLY A 321 -37.84 -46.32 -52.47
N ARG A 322 -36.70 -46.80 -51.94
CA ARG A 322 -35.83 -47.78 -52.63
C ARG A 322 -36.47 -49.15 -52.75
N ASP A 323 -37.02 -49.68 -51.65
CA ASP A 323 -37.66 -51.01 -51.67
C ASP A 323 -38.91 -51.02 -52.55
N SER A 324 -39.67 -49.92 -52.57
CA SER A 324 -40.83 -49.80 -53.46
C SER A 324 -40.43 -49.77 -54.95
N ARG A 325 -39.28 -49.16 -55.27
CA ARG A 325 -38.78 -49.04 -56.65
C ARG A 325 -38.17 -50.35 -57.12
N VAL A 326 -37.36 -50.98 -56.28
CA VAL A 326 -36.77 -52.30 -56.54
C VAL A 326 -37.87 -53.37 -56.65
N SER A 327 -38.86 -53.37 -55.77
CA SER A 327 -40.00 -54.31 -55.84
C SER A 327 -40.80 -54.15 -57.15
N LYS A 328 -41.07 -52.92 -57.59
CA LYS A 328 -41.71 -52.66 -58.90
C LYS A 328 -40.87 -53.20 -60.06
N GLN A 329 -39.55 -52.99 -60.01
CA GLN A 329 -38.64 -53.40 -61.06
C GLN A 329 -38.49 -54.93 -61.13
N VAL A 330 -38.41 -55.59 -59.97
CA VAL A 330 -38.44 -57.05 -59.85
C VAL A 330 -39.75 -57.63 -60.39
N SER A 331 -40.91 -57.05 -60.04
CA SER A 331 -42.21 -57.51 -60.53
C SER A 331 -42.34 -57.43 -62.07
N ILE A 332 -41.76 -56.40 -62.70
CA ILE A 332 -41.75 -56.27 -64.16
C ILE A 332 -40.84 -57.33 -64.80
N LEU A 333 -39.67 -57.58 -64.21
CA LEU A 333 -38.74 -58.59 -64.69
C LEU A 333 -39.33 -60.00 -64.58
N GLU A 334 -39.96 -60.34 -63.46
CA GLU A 334 -40.64 -61.62 -63.24
C GLU A 334 -41.75 -61.89 -64.27
N LYS A 335 -42.59 -60.89 -64.55
CA LYS A 335 -43.63 -60.99 -65.59
C LYS A 335 -43.04 -61.22 -66.98
N THR A 336 -41.92 -60.57 -67.28
CA THR A 336 -41.22 -60.71 -68.57
C THR A 336 -40.63 -62.12 -68.70
N LEU A 337 -40.03 -62.63 -67.63
CA LEU A 337 -39.38 -63.94 -67.60
C LEU A 337 -40.42 -65.06 -67.74
N ALA A 338 -41.55 -64.98 -67.02
CA ALA A 338 -42.66 -65.93 -67.16
C ALA A 338 -43.27 -65.94 -68.57
N PHE A 339 -43.35 -64.78 -69.23
CA PHE A 339 -43.79 -64.71 -70.63
C PHE A 339 -42.80 -65.40 -71.58
N GLN A 340 -41.49 -65.14 -71.42
CA GLN A 340 -40.45 -65.77 -72.22
C GLN A 340 -40.44 -67.30 -72.03
N GLU A 341 -40.58 -67.79 -70.80
CA GLU A 341 -40.62 -69.21 -70.49
C GLU A 341 -41.81 -69.90 -71.17
N LYS A 342 -43.00 -69.30 -71.10
CA LYS A 342 -44.21 -69.81 -71.77
C LYS A 342 -44.05 -69.84 -73.30
N ALA A 343 -43.42 -68.81 -73.88
CA ALA A 343 -43.12 -68.77 -75.31
C ALA A 343 -42.11 -69.87 -75.70
N HIS A 344 -41.08 -70.08 -74.89
CA HIS A 344 -40.06 -71.09 -75.11
C HIS A 344 -40.65 -72.51 -75.06
N LEU A 345 -41.47 -72.81 -74.04
CA LEU A 345 -42.21 -74.08 -73.93
C LEU A 345 -43.09 -74.36 -75.15
N LYS A 346 -43.76 -73.35 -75.70
CA LYS A 346 -44.58 -73.48 -76.90
C LYS A 346 -43.71 -73.80 -78.14
N SER A 347 -42.57 -73.14 -78.28
CA SER A 347 -41.59 -73.39 -79.36
C SER A 347 -41.02 -74.82 -79.29
N VAL A 348 -40.65 -75.28 -78.09
CA VAL A 348 -40.17 -76.66 -77.87
C VAL A 348 -41.22 -77.69 -78.26
N LYS A 349 -42.48 -77.52 -77.84
CA LYS A 349 -43.58 -78.42 -78.24
C LYS A 349 -43.79 -78.47 -79.75
N GLN A 350 -43.67 -77.33 -80.44
CA GLN A 350 -43.76 -77.28 -81.90
C GLN A 350 -42.61 -78.03 -82.58
N ARG A 351 -41.37 -77.87 -82.07
CA ARG A 351 -40.20 -78.61 -82.57
C ARG A 351 -40.34 -80.12 -82.36
N MET A 352 -40.83 -80.56 -81.20
CA MET A 352 -41.08 -82.00 -80.95
C MET A 352 -42.07 -82.60 -81.95
N LYS A 353 -43.20 -81.92 -82.20
CA LYS A 353 -44.17 -82.38 -83.23
C LYS A 353 -43.55 -82.47 -84.62
N LYS A 354 -42.66 -81.53 -84.98
CA LYS A 354 -41.96 -81.54 -86.27
C LYS A 354 -41.02 -82.76 -86.37
N ILE A 355 -40.33 -83.11 -85.29
CA ILE A 355 -39.46 -84.30 -85.21
C ILE A 355 -40.28 -85.59 -85.38
N GLU A 356 -41.42 -85.71 -84.70
CA GLU A 356 -42.31 -86.86 -84.86
C GLU A 356 -42.81 -87.03 -86.31
N GLN A 357 -43.16 -85.92 -86.98
CA GLN A 357 -43.59 -85.94 -88.37
C GLN A 357 -42.48 -86.41 -89.31
N LEU A 358 -41.25 -85.92 -89.12
CA LEU A 358 -40.09 -86.31 -89.91
C LEU A 358 -39.72 -87.79 -89.71
N ASN A 359 -39.80 -88.29 -88.47
CA ASN A 359 -39.58 -89.72 -88.19
C ASN A 359 -40.61 -90.61 -88.89
N ARG A 360 -41.87 -90.17 -88.96
CA ARG A 360 -42.94 -90.90 -89.68
C ARG A 360 -42.66 -90.97 -91.18
N GLN A 361 -42.25 -89.85 -91.77
CA GLN A 361 -41.85 -89.79 -93.19
C GLN A 361 -40.62 -90.67 -93.48
N ALA A 362 -39.64 -90.69 -92.58
CA ALA A 362 -38.47 -91.57 -92.71
C ALA A 362 -38.87 -93.06 -92.69
N ALA A 363 -39.82 -93.45 -91.84
CA ALA A 363 -40.33 -94.82 -91.79
C ALA A 363 -41.11 -95.22 -93.05
N GLU A 364 -41.93 -94.32 -93.60
CA GLU A 364 -42.62 -94.54 -94.87
C GLU A 364 -41.63 -94.71 -96.04
N LYS A 365 -40.60 -93.86 -96.11
CA LYS A 365 -39.54 -93.98 -97.12
C LYS A 365 -38.71 -95.25 -96.96
N ALA A 366 -38.46 -95.71 -95.73
CA ALA A 366 -37.80 -97.00 -95.49
C ALA A 366 -38.65 -98.17 -96.00
N LYS A 367 -39.98 -98.10 -95.85
CA LYS A 367 -40.92 -99.10 -96.36
C LYS A 367 -40.97 -99.10 -97.89
N GLU A 368 -41.03 -97.93 -98.53
CA GLU A 368 -40.92 -97.81 -100.00
C GLU A 368 -39.60 -98.39 -100.53
N ASN A 369 -38.47 -98.09 -99.88
CA ASN A 369 -37.17 -98.64 -100.26
C ASN A 369 -37.11 -100.17 -100.10
N ALA A 370 -37.82 -100.75 -99.12
CA ALA A 370 -37.92 -102.20 -98.99
C ALA A 370 -38.71 -102.82 -100.14
N THR A 371 -39.84 -102.21 -100.54
CA THR A 371 -40.67 -102.67 -101.66
C THR A 371 -39.90 -102.62 -102.99
N VAL A 372 -39.17 -101.53 -103.25
CA VAL A 372 -38.34 -101.37 -104.45
C VAL A 372 -37.21 -102.40 -104.49
N LYS A 373 -36.58 -102.70 -103.35
CA LYS A 373 -35.56 -103.78 -103.25
C LYS A 373 -36.14 -105.16 -103.56
N GLN A 374 -37.41 -105.40 -103.22
CA GLN A 374 -38.07 -106.68 -103.45
C GLN A 374 -38.52 -106.85 -104.92
N GLN A 375 -38.78 -105.76 -105.64
CA GLN A 375 -39.15 -105.75 -107.07
C GLN A 375 -37.94 -105.80 -108.02
N LEU A 376 -36.74 -105.57 -107.51
CA LEU A 376 -35.50 -105.50 -108.28
C LEU A 376 -35.14 -106.81 -109.02
N PRO A 377 -35.29 -108.01 -108.42
CA PRO A 377 -35.01 -109.27 -109.10
C PRO A 377 -35.96 -109.54 -110.27
N ASP A 378 -37.26 -109.28 -110.11
CA ASP A 378 -38.28 -109.51 -111.14
C ASP A 378 -38.12 -108.55 -112.33
N MET A 379 -37.75 -107.29 -112.06
CA MET A 379 -37.37 -106.34 -113.10
C MET A 379 -36.09 -106.75 -113.84
N GLN A 380 -35.13 -107.39 -113.15
CA GLN A 380 -33.90 -107.88 -113.77
C GLN A 380 -34.16 -109.06 -114.71
N VAL A 381 -35.13 -109.93 -114.38
CA VAL A 381 -35.57 -111.02 -115.27
C VAL A 381 -36.29 -110.47 -116.51
N THR A 382 -37.20 -109.50 -116.34
CA THR A 382 -37.89 -108.86 -117.50
C THR A 382 -36.94 -108.05 -118.38
N VAL A 383 -35.88 -107.46 -117.81
CA VAL A 383 -34.83 -106.79 -118.59
C VAL A 383 -33.98 -107.80 -119.34
N ALA A 384 -33.61 -108.94 -118.73
CA ALA A 384 -32.86 -110.01 -119.40
C ALA A 384 -33.65 -110.63 -120.57
N GLU A 385 -34.96 -110.86 -120.38
CA GLU A 385 -35.87 -111.32 -121.43
C GLU A 385 -36.04 -110.29 -122.55
N ARG A 386 -36.09 -109.00 -122.22
CA ARG A 386 -36.13 -107.92 -123.22
C ARG A 386 -34.81 -107.70 -123.94
N THR A 387 -33.64 -107.87 -123.29
CA THR A 387 -32.33 -107.79 -123.98
C THR A 387 -32.12 -108.95 -124.94
N HIS A 388 -32.59 -110.17 -124.62
CA HIS A 388 -32.53 -111.30 -125.56
C HIS A 388 -33.46 -111.10 -126.78
N ILE A 389 -34.55 -110.33 -126.63
CA ILE A 389 -35.45 -109.95 -127.75
C ILE A 389 -34.87 -108.76 -128.55
N TYR A 390 -34.21 -107.80 -127.90
CA TYR A 390 -33.58 -106.65 -128.56
C TYR A 390 -32.26 -106.98 -129.28
N GLU A 391 -31.51 -107.99 -128.83
CA GLU A 391 -30.30 -108.47 -129.52
C GLU A 391 -30.59 -109.25 -130.81
N ALA A 392 -31.85 -109.64 -131.04
CA ALA A 392 -32.29 -110.31 -132.27
C ALA A 392 -32.86 -109.36 -133.36
N ILE A 393 -33.09 -108.07 -133.08
CA ILE A 393 -33.86 -107.18 -133.99
C ILE A 393 -33.21 -105.82 -134.33
N ALA A 394 -32.19 -105.32 -133.64
CA ALA A 394 -31.64 -103.98 -133.94
C ALA A 394 -30.21 -103.98 -134.50
N SER A 395 -30.05 -104.63 -135.65
CA SER A 395 -29.16 -104.16 -136.71
C SER A 395 -29.72 -102.87 -137.32
N GLN A 396 -28.84 -101.87 -137.55
CA GLN A 396 -29.11 -100.58 -138.22
C GLN A 396 -30.00 -99.59 -137.45
N ASP A 397 -29.40 -98.90 -136.48
CA ASP A 397 -29.28 -97.43 -136.50
C ASP A 397 -28.89 -96.93 -135.12
N ASN A 398 -27.64 -96.45 -134.99
CA ASN A 398 -27.27 -95.24 -134.25
C ASN A 398 -25.75 -95.14 -134.10
N GLN A 399 -25.07 -94.88 -135.22
CA GLN A 399 -23.71 -94.33 -135.21
C GLN A 399 -23.68 -92.82 -134.92
N ALA A 400 -24.84 -92.14 -134.93
CA ALA A 400 -24.92 -90.70 -134.65
C ALA A 400 -24.90 -90.38 -133.13
N ALA A 401 -25.61 -91.16 -132.30
CA ALA A 401 -25.80 -90.83 -130.89
C ALA A 401 -24.56 -91.05 -130.01
N LYS A 402 -23.73 -92.07 -130.27
CA LYS A 402 -22.53 -92.35 -129.47
C LYS A 402 -21.38 -91.36 -129.69
N THR A 403 -21.36 -90.65 -130.81
CA THR A 403 -20.28 -89.71 -131.13
C THR A 403 -20.48 -88.37 -130.42
N GLU A 404 -21.73 -87.92 -130.31
CA GLU A 404 -22.09 -86.65 -129.64
C GLU A 404 -21.88 -86.74 -128.11
N GLU A 405 -22.29 -87.83 -127.47
CA GLU A 405 -22.05 -87.99 -126.01
C GLU A 405 -20.56 -88.06 -125.66
N ARG A 406 -19.75 -88.75 -126.47
CA ARG A 406 -18.29 -88.79 -126.24
C ARG A 406 -17.64 -87.42 -126.45
N TYR A 407 -18.12 -86.63 -127.40
CA TYR A 407 -17.57 -85.29 -127.64
C TYR A 407 -17.94 -84.33 -126.49
N GLN A 408 -19.16 -84.37 -125.98
CA GLN A 408 -19.58 -83.53 -124.84
C GLN A 408 -18.90 -83.95 -123.53
N GLU A 409 -18.67 -85.23 -123.31
CA GLU A 409 -17.97 -85.71 -122.11
C GLU A 409 -16.48 -85.30 -122.12
N ILE A 410 -15.82 -85.32 -123.29
CA ILE A 410 -14.44 -84.83 -123.45
C ILE A 410 -14.36 -83.31 -123.23
N LEU A 411 -15.32 -82.54 -123.76
CA LEU A 411 -15.34 -81.08 -123.56
C LEU A 411 -15.57 -80.69 -122.11
N LEU A 412 -16.49 -81.36 -121.40
CA LEU A 412 -16.76 -81.07 -120.00
C LEU A 412 -15.54 -81.39 -119.12
N ARG A 413 -14.86 -82.51 -119.41
CA ARG A 413 -13.65 -82.91 -118.69
C ARG A 413 -12.47 -81.95 -118.95
N SER A 414 -12.28 -81.51 -120.20
CA SER A 414 -11.25 -80.53 -120.56
C SER A 414 -11.47 -79.19 -119.84
N ASN A 415 -12.72 -78.70 -119.80
CA ASN A 415 -13.04 -77.45 -119.11
C ASN A 415 -12.82 -77.53 -117.59
N LEU A 416 -13.17 -78.66 -116.96
CA LEU A 416 -12.92 -78.87 -115.53
C LEU A 416 -11.43 -78.99 -115.22
N GLU A 417 -10.65 -79.66 -116.08
CA GLU A 417 -9.19 -79.75 -115.95
C GLU A 417 -8.48 -78.40 -116.20
N ALA A 418 -9.04 -77.53 -117.05
CA ALA A 418 -8.56 -76.16 -117.25
C ALA A 418 -8.86 -75.26 -116.04
N CYS A 419 -10.07 -75.35 -115.47
CA CYS A 419 -10.43 -74.64 -114.24
C CYS A 419 -9.55 -75.06 -113.05
N ALA A 420 -9.32 -76.36 -112.88
CA ALA A 420 -8.45 -76.86 -111.82
C ALA A 420 -6.99 -76.40 -111.97
N ARG A 421 -6.47 -76.34 -113.20
CA ARG A 421 -5.13 -75.78 -113.48
C ARG A 421 -5.03 -74.29 -113.20
N ALA A 422 -6.00 -73.49 -113.65
CA ALA A 422 -6.02 -72.06 -113.38
C ALA A 422 -6.07 -71.75 -111.88
N GLN A 423 -6.88 -72.51 -111.12
CA GLN A 423 -6.93 -72.39 -109.65
C GLN A 423 -5.63 -72.81 -108.98
N ALA A 424 -4.94 -73.84 -109.48
CA ALA A 424 -3.65 -74.26 -108.96
C ALA A 424 -2.53 -73.23 -109.23
N GLU A 425 -2.54 -72.58 -110.39
CA GLU A 425 -1.60 -71.50 -110.74
C GLU A 425 -1.84 -70.25 -109.90
N GLU A 426 -3.10 -69.85 -109.69
CA GLU A 426 -3.44 -68.74 -108.77
C GLU A 426 -2.96 -69.04 -107.36
N LEU A 427 -3.24 -70.24 -106.84
CA LEU A 427 -2.77 -70.65 -105.52
C LEU A 427 -1.24 -70.64 -105.44
N ALA A 428 -0.52 -71.15 -106.44
CA ALA A 428 0.95 -71.13 -106.47
C ALA A 428 1.50 -69.69 -106.45
N SER A 429 0.88 -68.77 -107.20
CA SER A 429 1.27 -67.35 -107.20
C SER A 429 1.01 -66.67 -105.86
N LEU A 430 -0.13 -66.95 -105.22
CA LEU A 430 -0.49 -66.43 -103.91
C LEU A 430 0.42 -67.01 -102.81
N TRP A 431 0.78 -68.30 -102.89
CA TRP A 431 1.74 -68.92 -101.97
C TRP A 431 3.14 -68.31 -102.13
N ALA A 432 3.61 -68.07 -103.36
CA ALA A 432 4.89 -67.41 -103.59
C ALA A 432 4.90 -65.96 -103.08
N GLU A 433 3.80 -65.23 -103.22
CA GLU A 433 3.67 -63.86 -102.72
C GLU A 433 3.59 -63.81 -101.18
N VAL A 434 2.91 -64.77 -100.57
CA VAL A 434 2.91 -64.96 -99.10
C VAL A 434 4.31 -65.30 -98.60
N GLU A 435 5.04 -66.18 -99.28
CA GLU A 435 6.41 -66.55 -98.89
C GLU A 435 7.37 -65.36 -99.11
N ARG A 436 7.22 -64.60 -100.18
CA ARG A 436 7.97 -63.35 -100.43
C ARG A 436 7.69 -62.29 -99.35
N LEU A 437 6.44 -62.15 -98.90
CA LEU A 437 6.06 -61.24 -97.82
C LEU A 437 6.54 -61.75 -96.45
N ARG A 438 6.57 -63.06 -96.23
CA ARG A 438 7.16 -63.68 -95.04
C ARG A 438 8.68 -63.44 -94.99
N MET A 439 9.40 -63.69 -96.08
CA MET A 439 10.84 -63.46 -96.19
C MET A 439 11.24 -61.97 -96.13
N LYS A 440 10.33 -61.04 -96.49
CA LYS A 440 10.55 -59.58 -96.38
C LYS A 440 10.36 -59.04 -94.96
N ASN A 441 9.48 -59.66 -94.14
CA ASN A 441 9.21 -59.19 -92.78
C ASN A 441 9.86 -60.05 -91.69
N PHE A 442 10.24 -61.29 -91.99
CA PHE A 442 10.99 -62.19 -91.12
C PHE A 442 11.99 -62.99 -91.96
N PRO A 443 13.25 -62.53 -92.11
CA PRO A 443 14.29 -63.38 -92.66
C PRO A 443 14.45 -64.58 -91.72
N SER A 444 14.24 -65.80 -92.23
CA SER A 444 14.49 -67.01 -91.45
C SER A 444 15.98 -67.11 -91.12
N LEU A 445 16.26 -67.25 -89.83
CA LEU A 445 17.53 -67.74 -89.30
C LEU A 445 17.79 -69.11 -89.92
N ASP A 446 18.78 -69.21 -90.81
CA ASP A 446 19.63 -70.40 -91.05
C ASP A 446 20.64 -70.07 -92.17
N GLN A 447 21.54 -69.13 -91.87
CA GLN A 447 22.95 -69.20 -92.23
C GLN A 447 23.76 -68.81 -90.98
N LEU A 448 23.62 -69.65 -89.96
CA LEU A 448 24.73 -70.40 -89.37
C LEU A 448 24.26 -71.83 -89.13
#